data_AF-A0A382M0G4-F1
#
_entry.id   AF-A0A382M0G4-F1
#
_cell.length_a   1.000
_cell.length_b   1.000
_cell.length_c   1.000
_cell.angle_alpha   90.00
_cell.angle_beta   90.00
_cell.angle_gamma   90.00
#
_symmetry.space_group_name_H-M   'P 1'
#
loop_
_entity.id
_entity.type
_entity.pdbx_description
1 polymer ?
#
loop_
_entity_poly.entity_id
_entity_poly.type
_entity_poly.pdbx_seq_one_letter_code
_entity_poly.pdbx_strand_id
1 'polypeptide(L)'
;TAMLDARLLAGDAELFADFWNRVLKQIPRAAATRLRKLHLARGPHAGSVHLLEPNVKESPGGLREIHLLEWGLKCHLRRSTIDTVFADYLDDDDLESLRAGREFLWRVRHELHFTTGRKHDVLENESKPLVAQALAYSDRSVDGGGDALARDGHVRRVGTTNRTGADRGRELAVEAFLRDYYLHASAIFHAVRLGFERLLARRKKGRRLLLEPGVLAIDNEIELPAGEDWFVEDPLRLLRVFVLSQTRRLVLSEPVAGLVRQCTYLIDDDIRGSPEARDLFLRILKRKYRAAETLRAMHELGVLGAYLPEFGATTCLVQYDIYHVYTVDEHTLVGLEQLEGLHRADASGSMREIYESLERKDLLFLGMLLHDVGKSRRSEHISEGLEMGRTLC
;
A
#
# COMPACT_ATOMS: atom_id res chain seq x y z
N THR A 1 -3.04 -6.48 -25.72
CA THR A 1 -2.24 -5.46 -25.00
C THR A 1 -1.11 -4.94 -25.87
N ALA A 2 -0.30 -5.78 -26.52
CA ALA A 2 0.75 -5.31 -27.45
C ALA A 2 0.27 -4.29 -28.52
N MET A 3 -0.91 -4.50 -29.11
CA MET A 3 -1.50 -3.52 -30.04
C MET A 3 -1.88 -2.19 -29.36
N LEU A 4 -2.25 -2.19 -28.07
CA LEU A 4 -2.55 -1.01 -27.23
C LEU A 4 -1.32 -0.18 -26.89
N ASP A 5 -0.13 -0.75 -27.01
CA ASP A 5 1.14 -0.07 -26.76
C ASP A 5 1.74 0.57 -28.03
N ALA A 6 1.10 0.40 -29.19
CA ALA A 6 1.60 0.91 -30.45
C ALA A 6 1.73 2.45 -30.45
N ARG A 7 2.88 2.94 -30.91
CA ARG A 7 3.20 4.36 -31.07
C ARG A 7 3.80 4.58 -32.46
N LEU A 8 3.46 5.69 -33.10
CA LEU A 8 4.08 6.10 -34.36
C LEU A 8 5.44 6.72 -34.05
N LEU A 9 6.52 6.01 -34.39
CA LEU A 9 7.89 6.53 -34.25
C LEU A 9 8.39 7.16 -35.55
N ALA A 10 8.08 6.53 -36.68
CA ALA A 10 8.37 7.00 -38.03
C ALA A 10 7.46 6.27 -39.04
N GLY A 11 7.33 6.81 -40.25
CA GLY A 11 6.56 6.21 -41.34
C GLY A 11 5.23 6.92 -41.62
N ASP A 12 4.30 6.18 -42.23
CA ASP A 12 3.02 6.70 -42.70
C ASP A 12 2.00 6.86 -41.56
N ALA A 13 1.61 8.12 -41.30
CA ALA A 13 0.67 8.46 -40.24
C ALA A 13 -0.77 8.04 -40.55
N GLU A 14 -1.18 8.01 -41.82
CA GLU A 14 -2.51 7.57 -42.25
C GLU A 14 -2.65 6.07 -42.07
N LEU A 15 -1.62 5.30 -42.43
CA LEU A 15 -1.60 3.85 -42.21
C LEU A 15 -1.67 3.53 -40.71
N PHE A 16 -0.96 4.27 -39.87
CA PHE A 16 -1.02 4.10 -38.42
C PHE A 16 -2.40 4.45 -37.86
N ALA A 17 -3.05 5.50 -38.38
CA ALA A 17 -4.41 5.85 -38.00
C ALA A 17 -5.42 4.76 -38.42
N ASP A 18 -5.31 4.19 -39.62
CA ASP A 18 -6.15 3.07 -40.07
C ASP A 18 -5.93 1.81 -39.22
N PHE A 19 -4.67 1.48 -38.91
CA PHE A 19 -4.34 0.42 -37.95
C PHE A 19 -5.08 0.64 -36.63
N TRP A 20 -5.02 1.85 -36.07
CA TRP A 20 -5.70 2.15 -34.81
C TRP A 20 -7.21 2.03 -34.92
N ASN A 21 -7.81 2.52 -36.00
CA ASN A 21 -9.25 2.36 -36.26
C ASN A 21 -9.67 0.88 -36.30
N ARG A 22 -8.85 0.00 -36.88
CA ARG A 22 -9.10 -1.45 -36.91
C ARG A 22 -8.97 -2.09 -35.54
N VAL A 23 -7.94 -1.74 -34.77
CA VAL A 23 -7.76 -2.26 -33.40
C VAL A 23 -8.93 -1.83 -32.52
N LEU A 24 -9.34 -0.56 -32.57
CA LEU A 24 -10.47 -0.06 -31.79
C LEU A 24 -11.76 -0.82 -32.08
N LYS A 25 -12.02 -1.22 -33.34
CA LYS A 25 -13.19 -2.04 -33.71
C LYS A 25 -13.18 -3.43 -33.08
N GLN A 26 -12.00 -4.00 -32.82
CA GLN A 26 -11.85 -5.32 -32.21
C GLN A 26 -11.92 -5.31 -30.68
N ILE A 27 -11.75 -4.13 -30.04
CA ILE A 27 -11.77 -4.02 -28.57
C ILE A 27 -13.21 -4.15 -28.04
N PRO A 28 -13.50 -5.16 -27.19
CA PRO A 28 -14.82 -5.30 -26.57
C PRO A 28 -15.17 -4.10 -25.69
N ARG A 29 -16.45 -3.71 -25.64
CA ARG A 29 -16.92 -2.63 -24.74
C ARG A 29 -16.61 -2.91 -23.26
N ALA A 30 -16.55 -4.18 -22.87
CA ALA A 30 -16.23 -4.60 -21.51
C ALA A 30 -14.72 -4.63 -21.19
N ALA A 31 -13.83 -4.22 -22.11
CA ALA A 31 -12.38 -4.33 -21.93
C ALA A 31 -11.89 -3.57 -20.69
N ALA A 32 -12.29 -2.31 -20.49
CA ALA A 32 -11.92 -1.52 -19.31
C ALA A 32 -12.39 -2.19 -18.01
N THR A 33 -13.61 -2.73 -17.97
CA THR A 33 -14.12 -3.48 -16.82
C THR A 33 -13.32 -4.75 -16.54
N ARG A 34 -12.87 -5.47 -17.58
CA ARG A 34 -11.99 -6.64 -17.41
C ARG A 34 -10.62 -6.26 -16.87
N LEU A 35 -10.06 -5.14 -17.32
CA LEU A 35 -8.77 -4.62 -16.83
C LEU A 35 -8.86 -4.18 -15.36
N ARG A 36 -9.94 -3.49 -14.96
CA ARG A 36 -10.22 -3.19 -13.54
C ARG A 36 -10.29 -4.46 -12.70
N LYS A 37 -10.99 -5.50 -13.17
CA LYS A 37 -11.06 -6.79 -12.45
C LYS A 37 -9.67 -7.43 -12.28
N LEU A 38 -8.81 -7.32 -13.29
CA LEU A 38 -7.43 -7.81 -13.21
C LEU A 38 -6.61 -7.02 -12.18
N HIS A 39 -6.75 -5.69 -12.13
CA HIS A 39 -6.14 -4.85 -11.10
C HIS A 39 -6.60 -5.26 -9.69
N LEU A 40 -7.92 -5.35 -9.46
CA LEU A 40 -8.47 -5.72 -8.14
C LEU A 40 -8.05 -7.12 -7.69
N ALA A 41 -7.93 -8.07 -8.63
CA ALA A 41 -7.47 -9.42 -8.33
C ALA A 41 -5.98 -9.50 -7.95
N ARG A 42 -5.20 -8.44 -8.18
CA ARG A 42 -3.80 -8.31 -7.77
C ARG A 42 -3.66 -7.61 -6.40
N GLY A 43 -4.76 -7.17 -5.80
CA GLY A 43 -4.74 -6.45 -4.53
C GLY A 43 -4.30 -7.28 -3.32
N PRO A 44 -4.33 -6.67 -2.11
CA PRO A 44 -3.62 -7.16 -0.90
C PRO A 44 -3.90 -8.61 -0.50
N HIS A 45 -5.06 -9.16 -0.88
CA HIS A 45 -5.46 -10.53 -0.55
C HIS A 45 -4.87 -11.61 -1.48
N ALA A 46 -4.29 -11.21 -2.62
CA ALA A 46 -3.70 -12.13 -3.62
C ALA A 46 -2.17 -11.99 -3.75
N GLY A 47 -1.61 -10.93 -3.16
CA GLY A 47 -0.18 -10.65 -3.07
C GLY A 47 -0.03 -9.27 -2.45
N SER A 48 0.57 -9.17 -1.27
CA SER A 48 0.93 -7.87 -0.71
C SER A 48 1.88 -7.15 -1.67
N VAL A 49 1.83 -5.81 -1.72
CA VAL A 49 2.83 -5.01 -2.43
C VAL A 49 4.23 -5.27 -1.83
N HIS A 50 4.29 -5.73 -0.58
CA HIS A 50 5.47 -5.91 0.25
C HIS A 50 6.09 -7.31 0.14
N LEU A 51 6.22 -7.86 -1.08
CA LEU A 51 6.91 -9.14 -1.31
C LEU A 51 8.42 -8.99 -1.16
N LEU A 52 9.09 -9.93 -0.50
CA LEU A 52 10.56 -9.93 -0.33
C LEU A 52 11.37 -9.71 -1.62
N GLU A 53 10.95 -10.31 -2.73
CA GLU A 53 11.60 -10.18 -4.04
C GLU A 53 10.57 -9.74 -5.08
N PRO A 54 10.21 -8.44 -5.09
CA PRO A 54 9.12 -7.97 -5.93
C PRO A 54 9.55 -7.94 -7.40
N ASN A 55 8.60 -8.24 -8.29
CA ASN A 55 8.79 -8.03 -9.72
C ASN A 55 8.41 -6.58 -10.06
N VAL A 56 9.41 -5.78 -10.43
CA VAL A 56 9.27 -4.34 -10.77
C VAL A 56 8.21 -4.09 -11.86
N LYS A 57 7.96 -5.08 -12.71
CA LYS A 57 6.94 -5.02 -13.76
C LYS A 57 5.58 -5.56 -13.31
N GLU A 58 5.57 -6.78 -12.78
CA GLU A 58 4.36 -7.59 -12.65
C GLU A 58 3.88 -7.74 -11.19
N SER A 59 4.59 -7.25 -10.18
CA SER A 59 4.03 -7.17 -8.83
C SER A 59 2.91 -6.12 -8.75
N PRO A 60 2.01 -6.23 -7.76
CA PRO A 60 1.07 -5.15 -7.41
C PRO A 60 1.84 -3.85 -7.16
N GLY A 61 1.37 -2.74 -7.73
CA GLY A 61 2.08 -1.46 -7.72
C GLY A 61 3.23 -1.34 -8.74
N GLY A 62 3.56 -2.41 -9.47
CA GLY A 62 4.58 -2.39 -10.52
C GLY A 62 4.12 -1.69 -11.80
N LEU A 63 5.02 -1.61 -12.79
CA LEU A 63 4.76 -0.93 -14.07
C LEU A 63 3.51 -1.46 -14.79
N ARG A 64 3.13 -2.73 -14.58
CA ARG A 64 1.90 -3.31 -15.17
C ARG A 64 0.65 -2.55 -14.73
N GLU A 65 0.57 -2.10 -13.49
CA GLU A 65 -0.61 -1.38 -12.97
C GLU A 65 -0.88 -0.11 -13.79
N ILE A 66 0.16 0.66 -14.06
CA ILE A 66 0.09 1.87 -14.88
C ILE A 66 -0.42 1.52 -16.29
N HIS A 67 0.13 0.47 -16.90
CA HIS A 67 -0.33 0.01 -18.21
C HIS A 67 -1.79 -0.45 -18.20
N LEU A 68 -2.27 -1.08 -17.11
CA LEU A 68 -3.68 -1.48 -17.01
C LEU A 68 -4.59 -0.26 -17.09
N LEU A 69 -4.30 0.80 -16.35
CA LEU A 69 -5.07 2.05 -16.41
C LEU A 69 -4.95 2.71 -17.79
N GLU A 70 -3.74 2.81 -18.34
CA GLU A 70 -3.51 3.34 -19.70
C GLU A 70 -4.36 2.61 -20.74
N TRP A 71 -4.35 1.29 -20.71
CA TRP A 71 -5.17 0.47 -21.60
C TRP A 71 -6.66 0.62 -21.32
N GLY A 72 -7.05 0.75 -20.05
CA GLY A 72 -8.42 1.03 -19.64
C GLY A 72 -8.95 2.30 -20.27
N LEU A 73 -8.18 3.39 -20.15
CA LEU A 73 -8.48 4.70 -20.75
C LEU A 73 -8.57 4.61 -22.28
N LYS A 74 -7.56 4.03 -22.95
CA LYS A 74 -7.58 3.85 -24.42
C LYS A 74 -8.82 3.08 -24.88
N CYS A 75 -9.17 2.00 -24.18
CA CYS A 75 -10.33 1.16 -24.51
C CYS A 75 -11.66 1.88 -24.27
N HIS A 76 -11.77 2.64 -23.18
CA HIS A 76 -12.99 3.34 -22.79
C HIS A 76 -13.25 4.56 -23.68
N LEU A 77 -12.22 5.39 -23.87
CA LEU A 77 -12.27 6.64 -24.64
C LEU A 77 -12.19 6.42 -26.16
N ARG A 78 -11.80 5.22 -26.59
CA ARG A 78 -11.57 4.87 -28.00
C ARG A 78 -10.54 5.79 -28.66
N ARG A 79 -9.43 6.04 -27.97
CA ARG A 79 -8.32 6.89 -28.45
C ARG A 79 -6.99 6.14 -28.37
N SER A 80 -6.07 6.47 -29.28
CA SER A 80 -4.71 5.94 -29.33
C SER A 80 -3.77 6.60 -28.31
N THR A 81 -3.98 7.90 -28.07
CA THR A 81 -3.19 8.73 -27.13
C THR A 81 -4.05 9.17 -25.95
N ILE A 82 -3.45 9.16 -24.75
CA ILE A 82 -4.14 9.43 -23.48
C ILE A 82 -3.33 10.30 -22.51
N ASP A 83 -2.17 10.82 -22.92
CA ASP A 83 -1.22 11.51 -22.02
C ASP A 83 -1.83 12.73 -21.34
N THR A 84 -2.79 13.40 -21.98
CA THR A 84 -3.49 14.57 -21.43
C THR A 84 -4.76 14.22 -20.65
N VAL A 85 -5.20 12.96 -20.70
CA VAL A 85 -6.53 12.58 -20.21
C VAL A 85 -6.50 12.05 -18.77
N PHE A 86 -5.31 11.71 -18.24
CA PHE A 86 -5.19 11.29 -16.85
C PHE A 86 -5.73 12.32 -15.85
N ALA A 87 -5.56 13.61 -16.13
CA ALA A 87 -6.06 14.70 -15.28
C ALA A 87 -7.60 14.76 -15.19
N ASP A 88 -8.32 14.14 -16.13
CA ASP A 88 -9.79 14.04 -16.04
C ASP A 88 -10.23 12.94 -15.06
N TYR A 89 -9.32 12.03 -14.69
CA TYR A 89 -9.61 10.83 -13.91
C TYR A 89 -8.79 10.72 -12.63
N LEU A 90 -7.80 11.58 -12.41
CA LEU A 90 -6.94 11.61 -11.23
C LEU A 90 -6.76 13.07 -10.83
N ASP A 91 -6.65 13.33 -9.52
CA ASP A 91 -6.23 14.65 -9.07
C ASP A 91 -4.72 14.82 -9.25
N ASP A 92 -4.23 16.03 -8.97
CA ASP A 92 -2.83 16.39 -9.20
C ASP A 92 -1.88 15.53 -8.35
N ASP A 93 -2.24 15.22 -7.11
CA ASP A 93 -1.45 14.40 -6.19
C ASP A 93 -1.37 12.94 -6.65
N ASP A 94 -2.49 12.34 -7.07
CA ASP A 94 -2.54 11.00 -7.64
C ASP A 94 -1.72 10.91 -8.94
N LEU A 95 -1.81 11.95 -9.78
CA LEU A 95 -1.09 12.00 -11.06
C LEU A 95 0.42 12.14 -10.85
N GLU A 96 0.84 12.97 -9.90
CA GLU A 96 2.25 13.11 -9.54
C GLU A 96 2.79 11.81 -8.93
N SER A 97 2.01 11.16 -8.07
CA SER A 97 2.35 9.85 -7.51
C SER A 97 2.58 8.80 -8.59
N LEU A 98 1.73 8.75 -9.63
CA LEU A 98 1.94 7.85 -10.77
C LEU A 98 3.19 8.19 -11.59
N ARG A 99 3.47 9.48 -11.80
CA ARG A 99 4.64 9.93 -12.57
C ARG A 99 5.92 9.61 -11.83
N ALA A 100 6.03 10.03 -10.57
CA ALA A 100 7.17 9.78 -9.70
C ALA A 100 7.40 8.27 -9.54
N GLY A 101 6.35 7.50 -9.27
CA GLY A 101 6.44 6.05 -9.16
C GLY A 101 6.91 5.39 -10.46
N ARG A 102 6.39 5.81 -11.62
CA ARG A 102 6.83 5.28 -12.92
C ARG A 102 8.31 5.54 -13.18
N GLU A 103 8.76 6.77 -12.96
CA GLU A 103 10.15 7.16 -13.13
C GLU A 103 11.06 6.35 -12.20
N PHE A 104 10.69 6.24 -10.93
CA PHE A 104 11.40 5.45 -9.96
C PHE A 104 11.52 3.98 -10.38
N LEU A 105 10.42 3.33 -10.73
CA LEU A 105 10.43 1.92 -11.15
C LEU A 105 11.21 1.71 -12.45
N TRP A 106 11.24 2.68 -13.37
CA TRP A 106 12.11 2.62 -14.55
C TRP A 106 13.58 2.66 -14.16
N ARG A 107 13.99 3.56 -13.26
CA ARG A 107 15.37 3.60 -12.76
C ARG A 107 15.78 2.27 -12.14
N VAL A 108 14.95 1.73 -11.23
CA VAL A 108 15.18 0.40 -10.62
C VAL A 108 15.31 -0.69 -11.67
N ARG A 109 14.39 -0.74 -12.64
CA ARG A 109 14.39 -1.74 -13.71
C ARG A 109 15.62 -1.63 -14.60
N HIS A 110 16.05 -0.41 -14.94
CA HIS A 110 17.25 -0.18 -15.74
C HIS A 110 18.49 -0.68 -15.01
N GLU A 111 18.65 -0.35 -13.73
CA GLU A 111 19.77 -0.83 -12.92
C GLU A 111 19.79 -2.36 -12.80
N LEU A 112 18.63 -3.00 -12.64
CA LEU A 112 18.55 -4.47 -12.68
C LEU A 112 19.03 -5.04 -14.02
N HIS A 113 18.68 -4.42 -15.14
CA HIS A 113 19.06 -4.91 -16.47
C HIS A 113 20.55 -4.68 -16.73
N PHE A 114 21.10 -3.53 -16.32
CA PHE A 114 22.53 -3.25 -16.42
C PHE A 114 23.36 -4.18 -15.54
N THR A 115 22.93 -4.40 -14.30
CA THR A 115 23.64 -5.26 -13.34
C THR A 115 23.64 -6.72 -13.78
N THR A 116 22.52 -7.22 -14.32
CA THR A 116 22.39 -8.62 -14.73
C THR A 116 22.82 -8.89 -16.18
N GLY A 117 23.03 -7.85 -16.99
CA GLY A 117 23.36 -7.96 -18.41
C GLY A 117 22.27 -8.59 -19.28
N ARG A 118 21.06 -8.78 -18.75
CA ARG A 118 19.92 -9.40 -19.43
C ARG A 118 18.61 -8.79 -18.96
N LYS A 119 17.52 -9.15 -19.65
CA LYS A 119 16.18 -8.84 -19.14
C LYS A 119 15.98 -9.58 -17.81
N HIS A 120 15.87 -8.82 -16.73
CA HIS A 120 15.58 -9.33 -15.40
C HIS A 120 14.75 -8.30 -14.63
N ASP A 121 13.53 -8.66 -14.25
CA ASP A 121 12.57 -7.72 -13.65
C ASP A 121 12.28 -8.02 -12.17
N VAL A 122 12.96 -9.01 -11.58
CA VAL A 122 12.79 -9.39 -10.17
C VAL A 122 13.89 -8.72 -9.36
N LEU A 123 13.52 -8.09 -8.25
CA LEU A 123 14.46 -7.47 -7.33
C LEU A 123 14.91 -8.53 -6.29
N GLU A 124 15.76 -9.45 -6.74
CA GLU A 124 16.32 -10.54 -5.92
C GLU A 124 17.23 -10.02 -4.81
N ASN A 125 17.42 -10.82 -3.76
CA ASN A 125 18.22 -10.44 -2.61
C ASN A 125 19.65 -10.00 -2.98
N GLU A 126 20.26 -10.69 -3.93
CA GLU A 126 21.62 -10.40 -4.40
C GLU A 126 21.71 -9.07 -5.18
N SER A 127 20.61 -8.65 -5.82
CA SER A 127 20.57 -7.45 -6.64
C SER A 127 20.28 -6.18 -5.83
N LYS A 128 19.58 -6.28 -4.69
CA LYS A 128 19.15 -5.10 -3.90
C LYS A 128 20.30 -4.18 -3.48
N PRO A 129 21.44 -4.68 -2.93
CA PRO A 129 22.54 -3.80 -2.55
C PRO A 129 23.17 -3.06 -3.73
N LEU A 130 23.28 -3.73 -4.88
CA LEU A 130 23.86 -3.18 -6.10
C LEU A 130 22.96 -2.07 -6.68
N VAL A 131 21.66 -2.33 -6.75
CA VAL A 131 20.68 -1.35 -7.23
C VAL A 131 20.57 -0.17 -6.26
N ALA A 132 20.54 -0.40 -4.95
CA ALA A 132 20.53 0.67 -3.95
C ALA A 132 21.74 1.61 -4.12
N GLN A 133 22.93 1.03 -4.25
CA GLN A 133 24.16 1.78 -4.47
C GLN A 133 24.13 2.57 -5.80
N ALA A 134 23.71 1.95 -6.90
CA ALA A 134 23.62 2.60 -8.20
C ALA A 134 22.62 3.77 -8.23
N LEU A 135 21.55 3.67 -7.43
CA LEU A 135 20.57 4.74 -7.23
C LEU A 135 20.99 5.78 -6.18
N ALA A 136 22.24 5.73 -5.72
CA ALA A 136 22.84 6.64 -4.73
C ALA A 136 22.18 6.60 -3.34
N TYR A 137 21.55 5.48 -2.97
CA TYR A 137 21.22 5.25 -1.57
C TYR A 137 22.50 5.01 -0.80
N SER A 138 22.74 5.90 0.16
CA SER A 138 23.92 5.90 1.02
C SER A 138 23.47 5.96 2.47
N ASP A 139 24.33 5.44 3.34
CA ASP A 139 24.09 5.53 4.77
C ASP A 139 24.42 6.94 5.26
N ARG A 140 23.41 7.66 5.77
CA ARG A 140 23.60 8.95 6.47
C ARG A 140 24.43 8.82 7.76
N SER A 141 24.77 7.61 8.21
CA SER A 141 25.67 7.39 9.34
C SER A 141 27.17 7.39 8.98
N VAL A 142 27.51 7.47 7.68
CA VAL A 142 28.91 7.44 7.18
C VAL A 142 29.33 8.74 6.48
N ASP A 143 28.68 9.88 6.76
CA ASP A 143 29.16 11.21 6.34
C ASP A 143 30.38 11.69 7.17
N GLY A 144 31.31 10.76 7.42
CA GLY A 144 32.51 10.97 8.21
C GLY A 144 33.65 10.05 7.78
N GLY A 145 34.09 10.13 6.52
CA GLY A 145 35.45 9.74 6.15
C GLY A 145 35.60 8.95 4.85
N GLY A 146 36.12 9.63 3.83
CA GLY A 146 37.19 9.13 2.96
C GLY A 146 36.91 7.90 2.08
N ASP A 147 36.67 8.18 0.81
CA ASP A 147 37.25 7.51 -0.37
C ASP A 147 37.70 6.04 -0.22
N ALA A 148 36.91 5.11 -0.75
CA ALA A 148 37.39 3.79 -1.15
C ALA A 148 36.51 3.19 -2.26
N LEU A 149 36.91 3.48 -3.50
CA LEU A 149 36.58 2.70 -4.69
C LEU A 149 36.96 1.23 -4.43
N ALA A 150 35.97 0.32 -4.36
CA ALA A 150 36.20 -1.11 -4.46
C ALA A 150 35.33 -1.69 -5.57
N ARG A 151 35.87 -1.63 -6.80
CA ARG A 151 35.48 -2.48 -7.92
C ARG A 151 36.05 -3.87 -7.65
N ASP A 152 35.34 -4.72 -6.92
CA ASP A 152 35.63 -6.16 -6.95
C ASP A 152 34.34 -6.98 -6.81
N GLY A 153 34.13 -7.89 -7.76
CA GLY A 153 32.88 -8.59 -8.05
C GLY A 153 32.54 -9.73 -7.10
N HIS A 154 32.74 -9.56 -5.80
CA HIS A 154 32.40 -10.56 -4.79
C HIS A 154 31.28 -10.06 -3.86
N VAL A 155 30.06 -10.53 -4.14
CA VAL A 155 28.89 -10.42 -3.27
C VAL A 155 29.16 -11.18 -1.98
N ARG A 156 29.57 -10.48 -0.90
CA ARG A 156 29.48 -11.06 0.44
C ARG A 156 28.01 -11.11 0.82
N ARG A 157 27.51 -12.30 1.15
CA ARG A 157 26.15 -12.51 1.66
C ARG A 157 25.93 -11.60 2.87
N VAL A 158 25.03 -10.64 2.72
CA VAL A 158 24.50 -9.82 3.82
C VAL A 158 23.62 -10.74 4.67
N GLY A 159 23.87 -10.81 5.98
CA GLY A 159 23.14 -11.70 6.91
C GLY A 159 23.97 -12.73 7.69
N THR A 160 25.28 -12.52 7.93
CA THR A 160 26.03 -13.35 8.90
C THR A 160 26.19 -12.63 10.25
N THR A 161 26.16 -13.41 11.32
CA THR A 161 25.97 -13.03 12.73
C THR A 161 27.03 -12.10 13.36
N ASN A 162 27.98 -11.56 12.60
CA ASN A 162 28.99 -10.60 13.07
C ASN A 162 28.82 -9.25 12.35
N ARG A 163 27.95 -8.40 12.90
CA ARG A 163 27.58 -7.09 12.36
C ARG A 163 28.69 -6.06 12.58
N THR A 164 29.57 -5.87 11.61
CA THR A 164 30.51 -4.73 11.60
C THR A 164 29.83 -3.47 11.05
N GLY A 165 30.37 -2.28 11.35
CA GLY A 165 29.75 -1.00 10.96
C GLY A 165 29.49 -0.83 9.46
N ALA A 166 30.33 -1.41 8.60
CA ALA A 166 30.18 -1.33 7.15
C ALA A 166 29.03 -2.21 6.61
N ASP A 167 28.80 -3.38 7.21
CA ASP A 167 27.69 -4.26 6.83
C ASP A 167 26.34 -3.64 7.22
N ARG A 168 26.30 -3.03 8.41
CA ARG A 168 25.12 -2.32 8.92
C ARG A 168 24.75 -1.11 8.04
N GLY A 169 25.74 -0.35 7.56
CA GLY A 169 25.47 0.78 6.66
C GLY A 169 24.91 0.37 5.30
N ARG A 170 25.35 -0.78 4.75
CA ARG A 170 24.79 -1.33 3.52
C ARG A 170 23.37 -1.82 3.69
N GLU A 171 23.06 -2.47 4.81
CA GLU A 171 21.69 -2.88 5.16
C GLU A 171 20.76 -1.67 5.23
N LEU A 172 21.17 -0.60 5.92
CA LEU A 172 20.38 0.63 6.03
C LEU A 172 20.09 1.31 4.68
N ALA A 173 21.08 1.32 3.77
CA ALA A 173 20.87 1.86 2.42
C ALA A 173 19.85 1.02 1.63
N VAL A 174 19.89 -0.31 1.77
CA VAL A 174 18.92 -1.22 1.15
C VAL A 174 17.53 -1.05 1.76
N GLU A 175 17.42 -0.93 3.08
CA GLU A 175 16.14 -0.72 3.77
C GLU A 175 15.49 0.60 3.35
N ALA A 176 16.27 1.69 3.26
CA ALA A 176 15.80 2.97 2.76
C ALA A 176 15.33 2.87 1.30
N PHE A 177 16.13 2.22 0.45
CA PHE A 177 15.77 1.96 -0.95
C PHE A 177 14.46 1.18 -1.09
N LEU A 178 14.32 0.08 -0.35
CA LEU A 178 13.13 -0.77 -0.42
C LEU A 178 11.91 -0.08 0.19
N ARG A 179 12.09 0.75 1.22
CA ARG A 179 11.01 1.60 1.74
C ARG A 179 10.47 2.53 0.66
N ASP A 180 11.34 3.26 -0.04
CA ASP A 180 10.93 4.15 -1.14
C ASP A 180 10.29 3.37 -2.29
N TYR A 181 10.81 2.17 -2.60
CA TYR A 181 10.19 1.26 -3.55
C TYR A 181 8.75 0.91 -3.19
N TYR A 182 8.50 0.48 -1.95
CA TYR A 182 7.16 0.08 -1.53
C TYR A 182 6.21 1.28 -1.41
N LEU A 183 6.69 2.45 -0.99
CA LEU A 183 5.90 3.67 -0.99
C LEU A 183 5.44 4.03 -2.41
N HIS A 184 6.33 4.00 -3.40
CA HIS A 184 5.97 4.23 -4.80
C HIS A 184 5.01 3.16 -5.33
N ALA A 185 5.26 1.88 -5.04
CA ALA A 185 4.40 0.79 -5.50
C ALA A 185 2.99 0.90 -4.91
N SER A 186 2.86 1.19 -3.61
CA SER A 186 1.58 1.42 -2.94
C SER A 186 0.84 2.61 -3.52
N ALA A 187 1.53 3.73 -3.76
CA ALA A 187 0.95 4.93 -4.37
C ALA A 187 0.46 4.66 -5.81
N ILE A 188 1.24 3.92 -6.63
CA ILE A 188 0.82 3.52 -7.97
C ILE A 188 -0.44 2.65 -7.93
N PHE A 189 -0.42 1.60 -7.09
CA PHE A 189 -1.55 0.68 -6.97
C PHE A 189 -2.81 1.47 -6.59
N HIS A 190 -2.66 2.40 -5.67
CA HIS A 190 -3.73 3.24 -5.17
C HIS A 190 -4.31 4.18 -6.26
N ALA A 191 -3.46 4.95 -6.93
CA ALA A 191 -3.88 5.87 -7.98
C ALA A 191 -4.51 5.13 -9.17
N VAL A 192 -4.00 3.94 -9.53
CA VAL A 192 -4.60 3.09 -10.57
C VAL A 192 -6.01 2.65 -10.19
N ARG A 193 -6.22 2.27 -8.93
CA ARG A 193 -7.53 1.91 -8.39
C ARG A 193 -8.50 3.08 -8.55
N LEU A 194 -8.14 4.26 -8.06
CA LEU A 194 -8.96 5.48 -8.15
C LEU A 194 -9.28 5.86 -9.60
N GLY A 195 -8.28 5.77 -10.48
CA GLY A 195 -8.46 6.04 -11.90
C GLY A 195 -9.49 5.10 -12.55
N PHE A 196 -9.47 3.81 -12.21
CA PHE A 196 -10.48 2.86 -12.70
C PHE A 196 -11.88 3.13 -12.14
N GLU A 197 -11.98 3.56 -10.88
CA GLU A 197 -13.25 3.89 -10.24
C GLU A 197 -13.90 5.13 -10.88
N ARG A 198 -13.12 6.19 -11.10
CA ARG A 198 -13.58 7.38 -11.81
C ARG A 198 -13.90 7.07 -13.27
N LEU A 199 -13.08 6.26 -13.95
CA LEU A 199 -13.30 5.85 -15.34
C LEU A 199 -14.58 5.04 -15.55
N LEU A 200 -14.88 4.15 -14.60
CA LEU A 200 -16.03 3.25 -14.68
C LEU A 200 -17.18 3.69 -13.75
N ALA A 201 -17.11 4.92 -13.26
CA ALA A 201 -18.10 5.50 -12.37
C ALA A 201 -19.50 5.36 -12.98
N ARG A 202 -20.37 4.69 -12.25
CA ARG A 202 -21.78 4.54 -12.61
C ARG A 202 -22.60 5.24 -11.55
N ARG A 203 -23.71 5.86 -11.98
CA ARG A 203 -24.72 6.29 -11.02
C ARG A 203 -25.19 5.07 -10.24
N LYS A 204 -24.96 5.07 -8.93
CA LYS A 204 -25.47 4.06 -8.02
C LYS A 204 -26.99 4.07 -8.07
N LYS A 205 -27.58 2.90 -8.30
CA LYS A 205 -29.04 2.70 -8.40
C LYS A 205 -29.59 1.88 -7.23
N GLY A 206 -28.71 1.46 -6.31
CA GLY A 206 -29.08 0.69 -5.13
C GLY A 206 -30.09 1.39 -4.24
N ARG A 207 -30.77 0.58 -3.42
CA ARG A 207 -31.61 1.08 -2.33
C ARG A 207 -30.74 1.89 -1.38
N ARG A 208 -31.15 3.13 -1.12
CA ARG A 208 -30.51 4.00 -0.14
C ARG A 208 -31.06 3.65 1.24
N LEU A 209 -30.18 3.32 2.17
CA LEU A 209 -30.52 3.09 3.58
C LEU A 209 -29.82 4.15 4.43
N LEU A 210 -30.58 4.92 5.18
CA LEU A 210 -30.03 5.86 6.16
C LEU A 210 -29.45 5.06 7.34
N LEU A 211 -28.15 5.19 7.59
CA LEU A 211 -27.48 4.56 8.72
C LEU A 211 -27.49 5.48 9.94
N GLU A 212 -27.08 6.73 9.71
CA GLU A 212 -26.97 7.83 10.69
C GLU A 212 -27.21 9.16 9.95
N PRO A 213 -27.47 10.28 10.65
CA PRO A 213 -27.59 11.59 9.99
C PRO A 213 -26.37 11.89 9.10
N GLY A 214 -26.61 12.10 7.80
CA GLY A 214 -25.56 12.33 6.81
C GLY A 214 -24.89 11.07 6.24
N VAL A 215 -25.12 9.89 6.82
CA VAL A 215 -24.45 8.63 6.41
C VAL A 215 -25.44 7.66 5.78
N LEU A 216 -25.17 7.26 4.55
CA LEU A 216 -26.01 6.35 3.78
C LEU A 216 -25.28 5.05 3.47
N ALA A 217 -26.03 3.96 3.33
CA ALA A 217 -25.57 2.75 2.64
C ALA A 217 -26.23 2.67 1.26
N ILE A 218 -25.42 2.51 0.21
CA ILE A 218 -25.86 2.32 -1.17
C ILE A 218 -25.00 1.21 -1.80
N ASP A 219 -25.64 0.17 -2.35
CA ASP A 219 -24.94 -0.96 -2.99
C ASP A 219 -23.90 -1.66 -2.09
N ASN A 220 -24.21 -1.80 -0.78
CA ASN A 220 -23.33 -2.33 0.27
C ASN A 220 -22.09 -1.47 0.59
N GLU A 221 -22.08 -0.22 0.14
CA GLU A 221 -21.01 0.73 0.42
C GLU A 221 -21.54 1.89 1.27
N ILE A 222 -20.70 2.37 2.19
CA ILE A 222 -20.96 3.59 2.97
C ILE A 222 -20.69 4.80 2.09
N GLU A 223 -21.64 5.72 2.07
CA GLU A 223 -21.59 7.00 1.41
C GLU A 223 -21.75 8.13 2.43
N LEU A 224 -20.96 9.18 2.26
CA LEU A 224 -20.93 10.37 3.12
C LEU A 224 -21.29 11.62 2.30
N PRO A 225 -21.56 12.76 2.97
CA PRO A 225 -21.65 14.04 2.28
C PRO A 225 -20.34 14.33 1.53
N ALA A 226 -20.44 15.03 0.41
CA ALA A 226 -19.26 15.44 -0.34
C ALA A 226 -18.53 16.59 0.37
N GLY A 227 -17.20 16.61 0.26
CA GLY A 227 -16.34 17.63 0.86
C GLY A 227 -15.87 17.29 2.26
N GLU A 228 -14.85 18.01 2.72
CA GLU A 228 -14.20 17.78 4.02
C GLU A 228 -14.98 18.31 5.22
N ASP A 229 -15.95 19.22 4.99
CA ASP A 229 -16.74 19.86 6.05
C ASP A 229 -17.32 18.86 7.05
N TRP A 230 -17.78 17.71 6.57
CA TRP A 230 -18.32 16.66 7.43
C TRP A 230 -17.26 16.09 8.39
N PHE A 231 -15.98 16.03 8.03
CA PHE A 231 -14.91 15.64 8.94
C PHE A 231 -14.39 16.82 9.77
N VAL A 232 -14.34 18.03 9.19
CA VAL A 232 -13.92 19.25 9.91
C VAL A 232 -14.84 19.57 11.08
N GLU A 233 -16.15 19.38 10.92
CA GLU A 233 -17.15 19.59 11.99
C GLU A 233 -16.97 18.65 13.19
N ASP A 234 -16.50 17.41 12.97
CA ASP A 234 -16.31 16.40 14.00
C ASP A 234 -15.22 15.40 13.55
N PRO A 235 -13.94 15.67 13.84
CA PRO A 235 -12.82 14.84 13.38
C PRO A 235 -12.87 13.40 13.90
N LEU A 236 -13.58 13.11 15.00
CA LEU A 236 -13.79 11.74 15.50
C LEU A 236 -14.54 10.87 14.47
N ARG A 237 -15.22 11.47 13.50
CA ARG A 237 -15.85 10.77 12.37
C ARG A 237 -14.83 9.95 11.57
N LEU A 238 -13.55 10.34 11.53
CA LEU A 238 -12.48 9.57 10.89
C LEU A 238 -12.25 8.20 11.54
N LEU A 239 -12.52 8.05 12.84
CA LEU A 239 -12.51 6.75 13.53
C LEU A 239 -13.90 6.09 13.50
N ARG A 240 -14.95 6.88 13.69
CA ARG A 240 -16.34 6.38 13.79
C ARG A 240 -16.81 5.69 12.50
N VAL A 241 -16.36 6.15 11.33
CA VAL A 241 -16.71 5.52 10.05
C VAL A 241 -16.23 4.07 9.97
N PHE A 242 -15.08 3.74 10.57
CA PHE A 242 -14.56 2.36 10.62
C PHE A 242 -15.33 1.49 11.61
N VAL A 243 -15.72 2.04 12.77
CA VAL A 243 -16.63 1.37 13.70
C VAL A 243 -17.95 1.03 13.02
N LEU A 244 -18.49 1.95 12.23
CA LEU A 244 -19.74 1.76 11.47
C LEU A 244 -19.56 0.70 10.37
N SER A 245 -18.50 0.81 9.57
CA SER A 245 -18.08 -0.15 8.54
C SER A 245 -18.02 -1.58 9.10
N GLN A 246 -17.26 -1.78 10.19
CA GLN A 246 -17.10 -3.06 10.88
C GLN A 246 -18.44 -3.59 11.43
N THR A 247 -19.23 -2.72 12.05
CA THR A 247 -20.51 -3.10 12.70
C THR A 247 -21.57 -3.48 11.67
N ARG A 248 -21.68 -2.72 10.58
CA ARG A 248 -22.69 -2.91 9.53
C ARG A 248 -22.23 -3.90 8.46
N ARG A 249 -20.95 -4.31 8.48
CA ARG A 249 -20.33 -5.19 7.47
C ARG A 249 -20.38 -4.58 6.08
N LEU A 250 -20.22 -3.27 6.00
CA LEU A 250 -20.21 -2.49 4.76
C LEU A 250 -18.78 -2.05 4.48
N VAL A 251 -18.44 -1.81 3.22
CA VAL A 251 -17.15 -1.20 2.86
C VAL A 251 -17.34 0.29 2.64
N LEU A 252 -16.28 1.09 2.77
CA LEU A 252 -16.34 2.49 2.36
C LEU A 252 -16.43 2.57 0.84
N SER A 253 -17.27 3.46 0.30
CA SER A 253 -17.21 3.74 -1.12
C SER A 253 -15.86 4.36 -1.47
N GLU A 254 -15.45 4.21 -2.72
CA GLU A 254 -14.16 4.73 -3.21
C GLU A 254 -14.03 6.26 -3.05
N PRO A 255 -15.06 7.07 -3.37
CA PRO A 255 -15.06 8.50 -3.04
C PRO A 255 -14.87 8.77 -1.55
N VAL A 256 -15.55 8.02 -0.67
CA VAL A 256 -15.42 8.17 0.78
C VAL A 256 -14.02 7.80 1.25
N ALA A 257 -13.45 6.71 0.73
CA ALA A 257 -12.07 6.31 1.04
C ALA A 257 -11.06 7.39 0.63
N GLY A 258 -11.25 8.04 -0.53
CA GLY A 258 -10.47 9.20 -0.97
C GLY A 258 -10.57 10.38 -0.02
N LEU A 259 -11.80 10.73 0.35
CA LEU A 259 -12.05 11.83 1.28
C LEU A 259 -11.42 11.57 2.67
N VAL A 260 -11.53 10.34 3.19
CA VAL A 260 -10.90 9.95 4.47
C VAL A 260 -9.39 10.16 4.42
N ARG A 261 -8.70 9.73 3.35
CA ARG A 261 -7.26 9.94 3.18
C ARG A 261 -6.89 11.42 3.19
N GLN A 262 -7.63 12.22 2.42
CA GLN A 262 -7.41 13.67 2.33
C GLN A 262 -7.62 14.36 3.67
N CYS A 263 -8.49 13.85 4.53
CA CYS A 263 -8.81 14.44 5.84
C CYS A 263 -7.96 13.90 7.00
N THR A 264 -6.96 13.03 6.75
CA THR A 264 -6.13 12.46 7.83
C THR A 264 -5.36 13.53 8.64
N TYR A 265 -5.13 14.71 8.06
CA TYR A 265 -4.52 15.85 8.75
C TYR A 265 -5.33 16.36 9.95
N LEU A 266 -6.63 16.05 10.01
CA LEU A 266 -7.50 16.41 11.13
C LEU A 266 -7.28 15.54 12.37
N ILE A 267 -6.48 14.46 12.28
CA ILE A 267 -6.10 13.64 13.43
C ILE A 267 -4.84 14.28 14.04
N ASP A 268 -5.06 15.26 14.91
CA ASP A 268 -4.03 15.97 15.66
C ASP A 268 -3.83 15.37 17.08
N ASP A 269 -3.03 16.04 17.91
CA ASP A 269 -2.76 15.59 19.27
C ASP A 269 -3.99 15.63 20.18
N ASP A 270 -4.93 16.55 19.92
CA ASP A 270 -6.18 16.65 20.68
C ASP A 270 -7.06 15.43 20.42
N ILE A 271 -7.19 15.02 19.15
CA ILE A 271 -7.91 13.79 18.79
C ILE A 271 -7.20 12.56 19.32
N ARG A 272 -5.87 12.46 19.18
CA ARG A 272 -5.08 11.34 19.72
C ARG A 272 -5.20 11.19 21.24
N GLY A 273 -5.24 12.31 21.97
CA GLY A 273 -5.40 12.33 23.43
C GLY A 273 -6.84 12.16 23.93
N SER A 274 -7.85 12.23 23.04
CA SER A 274 -9.25 12.23 23.47
C SER A 274 -9.73 10.86 23.98
N PRO A 275 -10.45 10.82 25.13
CA PRO A 275 -11.09 9.60 25.62
C PRO A 275 -12.05 8.97 24.61
N GLU A 276 -12.75 9.79 23.82
CA GLU A 276 -13.71 9.37 22.82
C GLU A 276 -13.04 8.63 21.66
N ALA A 277 -11.88 9.12 21.17
CA ALA A 277 -11.11 8.44 20.13
C ALA A 277 -10.59 7.08 20.63
N ARG A 278 -10.07 7.04 21.86
CA ARG A 278 -9.64 5.80 22.52
C ARG A 278 -10.79 4.79 22.60
N ASP A 279 -11.98 5.23 23.01
CA ASP A 279 -13.14 4.36 23.15
C ASP A 279 -13.63 3.82 21.79
N LEU A 280 -13.59 4.66 20.74
CA LEU A 280 -13.87 4.23 19.36
C LEU A 280 -12.85 3.18 18.88
N PHE A 281 -11.56 3.41 19.10
CA PHE A 281 -10.51 2.48 18.69
C PHE A 281 -10.60 1.14 19.45
N LEU A 282 -10.76 1.17 20.77
CA LEU A 282 -10.96 -0.03 21.58
C LEU A 282 -12.24 -0.77 21.19
N ARG A 283 -13.28 -0.07 20.73
CA ARG A 283 -14.49 -0.70 20.22
C ARG A 283 -14.23 -1.51 18.95
N ILE A 284 -13.28 -1.10 18.09
CA ILE A 284 -12.84 -1.87 16.93
C ILE A 284 -12.15 -3.17 17.38
N LEU A 285 -11.22 -3.07 18.33
CA LEU A 285 -10.46 -4.22 18.85
C LEU A 285 -11.31 -5.21 19.63
N LYS A 286 -12.34 -4.74 20.36
CA LYS A 286 -13.25 -5.58 21.16
C LYS A 286 -14.23 -6.40 20.33
N ARG A 287 -14.39 -6.12 19.03
CA ARG A 287 -15.31 -6.91 18.20
C ARG A 287 -14.74 -8.30 17.98
N LYS A 288 -15.64 -9.29 18.05
CA LYS A 288 -15.31 -10.71 17.83
C LYS A 288 -14.76 -11.00 16.42
N TYR A 289 -15.11 -10.18 15.43
CA TYR A 289 -14.79 -10.41 14.02
C TYR A 289 -14.47 -9.10 13.32
N ARG A 290 -13.63 -9.19 12.29
CA ARG A 290 -13.23 -8.11 11.37
C ARG A 290 -12.40 -7.02 12.05
N ALA A 291 -11.76 -7.29 13.17
CA ALA A 291 -10.82 -6.36 13.79
C ALA A 291 -9.59 -6.19 12.91
N ALA A 292 -8.98 -7.29 12.46
CA ALA A 292 -7.81 -7.26 11.58
C ALA A 292 -8.10 -6.57 10.24
N GLU A 293 -9.21 -6.94 9.59
CA GLU A 293 -9.67 -6.31 8.35
C GLU A 293 -9.91 -4.79 8.51
N THR A 294 -10.49 -4.38 9.64
CA THR A 294 -10.74 -2.95 9.91
C THR A 294 -9.44 -2.20 10.15
N LEU A 295 -8.50 -2.76 10.91
CA LEU A 295 -7.17 -2.16 11.13
C LEU A 295 -6.39 -2.03 9.82
N ARG A 296 -6.44 -3.04 8.95
CA ARG A 296 -5.84 -2.95 7.61
C ARG A 296 -6.48 -1.83 6.79
N ALA A 297 -7.80 -1.73 6.76
CA ALA A 297 -8.47 -0.64 6.05
C ALA A 297 -8.11 0.74 6.65
N MET A 298 -7.97 0.85 7.97
CA MET A 298 -7.50 2.09 8.60
C MET A 298 -6.05 2.42 8.21
N HIS A 299 -5.18 1.41 8.12
CA HIS A 299 -3.78 1.57 7.70
C HIS A 299 -3.67 2.00 6.24
N GLU A 300 -4.36 1.32 5.33
CA GLU A 300 -4.38 1.64 3.89
C GLU A 300 -4.94 3.05 3.61
N LEU A 301 -5.79 3.56 4.49
CA LEU A 301 -6.35 4.91 4.42
C LEU A 301 -5.57 5.94 5.24
N GLY A 302 -4.43 5.57 5.83
CA GLY A 302 -3.56 6.45 6.62
C GLY A 302 -4.09 6.81 8.02
N VAL A 303 -5.33 6.46 8.33
CA VAL A 303 -6.00 6.76 9.61
C VAL A 303 -5.32 6.06 10.77
N LEU A 304 -4.89 4.80 10.61
CA LEU A 304 -4.21 4.08 11.69
C LEU A 304 -2.87 4.74 12.05
N GLY A 305 -2.08 5.11 11.04
CA GLY A 305 -0.79 5.77 11.26
C GLY A 305 -0.92 7.21 11.79
N ALA A 306 -1.96 7.94 11.38
CA ALA A 306 -2.24 9.27 11.91
C ALA A 306 -2.72 9.23 13.38
N TYR A 307 -3.48 8.19 13.75
CA TYR A 307 -3.97 7.98 15.11
C TYR A 307 -2.92 7.35 16.05
N LEU A 308 -2.10 6.42 15.54
CA LEU A 308 -0.98 5.78 16.24
C LEU A 308 0.33 6.04 15.47
N PRO A 309 0.99 7.20 15.67
CA PRO A 309 2.20 7.58 14.95
C PRO A 309 3.34 6.56 15.05
N GLU A 310 3.44 5.84 16.17
CA GLU A 310 4.41 4.77 16.41
C GLU A 310 4.21 3.61 15.43
N PHE A 311 2.95 3.23 15.17
CA PHE A 311 2.63 2.26 14.13
C PHE A 311 2.82 2.88 12.75
N GLY A 312 2.41 4.13 12.54
CA GLY A 312 2.63 4.88 11.30
C GLY A 312 4.11 4.91 10.87
N ALA A 313 5.04 4.99 11.83
CA ALA A 313 6.48 4.97 11.58
C ALA A 313 6.99 3.62 11.04
N THR A 314 6.23 2.54 11.20
CA THR A 314 6.52 1.21 10.63
C THR A 314 6.05 1.05 9.19
N THR A 315 5.33 2.05 8.64
CA THR A 315 4.79 1.97 7.27
C THR A 315 5.90 1.77 6.25
N CYS A 316 5.80 0.67 5.49
CA CYS A 316 6.81 0.25 4.51
C CYS A 316 8.23 0.11 5.10
N LEU A 317 8.35 -0.04 6.42
CA LEU A 317 9.65 -0.23 7.07
C LEU A 317 10.14 -1.63 6.77
N VAL A 318 11.31 -1.71 6.13
CA VAL A 318 11.92 -2.97 5.74
C VAL A 318 13.01 -3.34 6.74
N GLN A 319 13.05 -4.61 7.11
CA GLN A 319 14.21 -5.19 7.80
C GLN A 319 14.92 -6.10 6.81
N TYR A 320 16.13 -5.70 6.42
CA TYR A 320 16.85 -6.40 5.37
C TYR A 320 17.67 -7.57 5.92
N ASP A 321 17.00 -8.71 6.12
CA ASP A 321 17.64 -9.99 6.40
C ASP A 321 16.93 -11.16 5.68
N ILE A 322 17.46 -12.37 5.84
CA ILE A 322 16.98 -13.59 5.14
C ILE A 322 15.65 -14.14 5.68
N TYR A 323 15.10 -13.59 6.77
CA TYR A 323 13.92 -14.12 7.46
C TYR A 323 12.68 -13.23 7.29
N HIS A 324 12.84 -11.93 7.03
CA HIS A 324 11.72 -11.01 6.93
C HIS A 324 11.12 -11.00 5.52
N VAL A 325 9.97 -11.64 5.35
CA VAL A 325 9.25 -11.71 4.07
C VAL A 325 8.41 -10.46 3.79
N TYR A 326 7.99 -9.75 4.85
CA TYR A 326 7.10 -8.59 4.81
C TYR A 326 7.78 -7.35 5.42
N THR A 327 7.30 -6.16 5.08
CA THR A 327 7.57 -4.94 5.85
C THR A 327 6.99 -5.08 7.27
N VAL A 328 7.49 -4.30 8.23
CA VAL A 328 7.12 -4.43 9.65
C VAL A 328 5.63 -4.20 9.90
N ASP A 329 5.04 -3.21 9.23
CA ASP A 329 3.60 -2.94 9.25
C ASP A 329 2.80 -4.13 8.71
N GLU A 330 3.17 -4.64 7.52
CA GLU A 330 2.49 -5.76 6.89
C GLU A 330 2.64 -7.05 7.69
N HIS A 331 3.81 -7.32 8.26
CA HIS A 331 4.04 -8.44 9.17
C HIS A 331 3.06 -8.40 10.34
N THR A 332 2.88 -7.22 10.94
CA THR A 332 1.98 -7.02 12.07
C THR A 332 0.51 -7.23 11.65
N LEU A 333 0.09 -6.69 10.51
CA LEU A 333 -1.27 -6.86 9.99
C LEU A 333 -1.59 -8.31 9.62
N VAL A 334 -0.67 -9.01 8.96
CA VAL A 334 -0.79 -10.45 8.68
C VAL A 334 -0.87 -11.24 9.99
N GLY A 335 -0.08 -10.89 10.99
CA GLY A 335 -0.13 -11.50 12.31
C GLY A 335 -1.51 -11.35 12.99
N LEU A 336 -2.10 -10.16 12.91
CA LEU A 336 -3.47 -9.90 13.39
C LEU A 336 -4.52 -10.73 12.64
N GLU A 337 -4.37 -10.91 11.32
CA GLU A 337 -5.25 -11.75 10.51
C GLU A 337 -5.14 -13.22 10.88
N GLN A 338 -3.92 -13.74 11.08
CA GLN A 338 -3.72 -15.11 11.54
C GLN A 338 -4.33 -15.33 12.92
N LEU A 339 -4.17 -14.35 13.82
CA LEU A 339 -4.75 -14.39 15.15
C LEU A 339 -6.29 -14.41 15.10
N GLU A 340 -6.90 -13.53 14.30
CA GLU A 340 -8.35 -13.53 14.09
C GLU A 340 -8.84 -14.84 13.44
N GLY A 341 -8.02 -15.40 12.54
CA GLY A 341 -8.27 -16.66 11.84
C GLY A 341 -8.33 -17.89 12.75
N LEU A 342 -7.75 -17.85 13.95
CA LEU A 342 -7.78 -18.97 14.92
C LEU A 342 -9.21 -19.40 15.29
N HIS A 343 -10.19 -18.49 15.22
CA HIS A 343 -11.60 -18.84 15.43
C HIS A 343 -12.12 -19.89 14.43
N ARG A 344 -11.53 -19.95 13.23
CA ARG A 344 -11.88 -20.87 12.14
C ARG A 344 -10.94 -22.07 12.04
N ALA A 345 -9.85 -22.10 12.83
CA ALA A 345 -8.92 -23.23 12.85
C ALA A 345 -9.61 -24.51 13.35
N ASP A 346 -9.04 -25.68 13.04
CA ASP A 346 -9.61 -26.96 13.48
C ASP A 346 -9.73 -27.00 15.02
N ALA A 347 -10.86 -27.54 15.51
CA ALA A 347 -11.17 -27.61 16.94
C ALA A 347 -10.20 -28.52 17.72
N SER A 348 -9.45 -29.37 17.01
CA SER A 348 -8.42 -30.24 17.56
C SER A 348 -7.11 -29.50 17.92
N GLY A 349 -6.94 -28.25 17.47
CA GLY A 349 -5.72 -27.47 17.69
C GLY A 349 -5.70 -26.77 19.06
N SER A 350 -4.67 -27.05 19.87
CA SER A 350 -4.44 -26.42 21.18
C SER A 350 -4.48 -24.89 21.17
N MET A 351 -4.05 -24.26 20.07
CA MET A 351 -4.06 -22.80 19.94
C MET A 351 -5.46 -22.19 19.85
N ARG A 352 -6.42 -22.88 19.23
CA ARG A 352 -7.81 -22.39 19.15
C ARG A 352 -8.47 -22.41 20.51
N GLU A 353 -8.27 -23.48 21.28
CA GLU A 353 -8.80 -23.59 22.64
C GLU A 353 -8.27 -22.49 23.54
N ILE A 354 -6.95 -22.25 23.52
CA ILE A 354 -6.33 -21.15 24.26
C ILE A 354 -6.92 -19.82 23.81
N TYR A 355 -6.95 -19.55 22.50
CA TYR A 355 -7.48 -18.30 21.97
C TYR A 355 -8.94 -18.07 22.38
N GLU A 356 -9.80 -19.09 22.31
CA GLU A 356 -11.20 -18.97 22.71
C GLU A 356 -11.38 -18.71 24.20
N SER A 357 -10.50 -19.27 25.05
CA SER A 357 -10.52 -19.09 26.50
C SER A 357 -10.17 -17.68 26.97
N LEU A 358 -9.56 -16.84 26.11
CA LEU A 358 -9.17 -15.48 26.46
C LEU A 358 -10.38 -14.54 26.61
N GLU A 359 -10.53 -13.94 27.78
CA GLU A 359 -11.55 -12.93 28.07
C GLU A 359 -11.27 -11.58 27.39
N ARG A 360 -9.99 -11.16 27.37
CA ARG A 360 -9.54 -9.86 26.85
C ARG A 360 -8.77 -10.00 25.54
N LYS A 361 -9.45 -10.50 24.51
CA LYS A 361 -8.91 -10.60 23.14
C LYS A 361 -8.48 -9.24 22.58
N ASP A 362 -9.15 -8.16 22.99
CA ASP A 362 -8.79 -6.78 22.64
C ASP A 362 -7.37 -6.42 23.06
N LEU A 363 -6.91 -6.87 24.23
CA LEU A 363 -5.53 -6.65 24.70
C LEU A 363 -4.52 -7.49 23.94
N LEU A 364 -4.89 -8.70 23.51
CA LEU A 364 -4.02 -9.52 22.67
C LEU A 364 -3.83 -8.87 21.28
N PHE A 365 -4.91 -8.33 20.70
CA PHE A 365 -4.84 -7.58 19.44
C PHE A 365 -4.02 -6.30 19.60
N LEU A 366 -4.21 -5.55 20.69
CA LEU A 366 -3.40 -4.36 20.97
C LEU A 366 -1.92 -4.73 21.15
N GLY A 367 -1.63 -5.78 21.92
CA GLY A 367 -0.27 -6.27 22.11
C GLY A 367 0.39 -6.70 20.80
N MET A 368 -0.34 -7.41 19.94
CA MET A 368 0.14 -7.78 18.61
C MET A 368 0.36 -6.55 17.72
N LEU A 369 -0.52 -5.54 17.77
CA LEU A 369 -0.36 -4.31 17.01
C LEU A 369 0.90 -3.52 17.44
N LEU A 370 1.23 -3.55 18.72
CA LEU A 370 2.35 -2.80 19.30
C LEU A 370 3.67 -3.60 19.39
N HIS A 371 3.68 -4.89 19.08
CA HIS A 371 4.82 -5.76 19.42
C HIS A 371 6.13 -5.33 18.73
N ASP A 372 6.02 -4.74 17.54
CA ASP A 372 7.15 -4.41 16.67
C ASP A 372 7.31 -2.91 16.41
N VAL A 373 6.52 -2.03 17.05
CA VAL A 373 6.58 -0.57 16.80
C VAL A 373 7.94 0.04 17.16
N GLY A 374 8.65 -0.56 18.12
CA GLY A 374 10.01 -0.18 18.49
C GLY A 374 11.03 -0.33 17.36
N LYS A 375 10.76 -1.17 16.34
CA LYS A 375 11.63 -1.33 15.15
C LYS A 375 11.78 -0.06 14.34
N SER A 376 10.82 0.87 14.46
CA SER A 376 10.88 2.19 13.81
C SER A 376 12.01 3.08 14.34
N ARG A 377 12.40 2.91 15.62
CA ARG A 377 13.51 3.63 16.23
C ARG A 377 14.75 2.76 16.17
N ARG A 378 15.88 3.28 15.70
CA ARG A 378 17.06 2.47 15.27
C ARG A 378 17.89 1.87 16.42
N SER A 379 17.46 2.00 17.68
CA SER A 379 18.22 1.56 18.86
C SER A 379 17.68 0.23 19.44
N GLU A 380 17.79 -0.03 20.74
CA GLU A 380 17.27 -1.26 21.34
C GLU A 380 15.74 -1.34 21.24
N HIS A 381 15.23 -1.89 20.14
CA HIS A 381 13.82 -1.89 19.78
C HIS A 381 12.86 -2.43 20.86
N ILE A 382 13.33 -3.33 21.74
CA ILE A 382 12.52 -3.86 22.84
C ILE A 382 12.30 -2.81 23.93
N SER A 383 13.34 -2.07 24.33
CA SER A 383 13.22 -1.04 25.38
C SER A 383 12.43 0.17 24.87
N GLU A 384 12.63 0.55 23.61
CA GLU A 384 11.86 1.62 22.96
C GLU A 384 10.39 1.24 22.74
N GLY A 385 10.12 0.00 22.33
CA GLY A 385 8.74 -0.50 22.22
C GLY A 385 8.01 -0.50 23.57
N LEU A 386 8.70 -0.82 24.66
CA LEU A 386 8.14 -0.73 26.02
C LEU A 386 7.83 0.72 26.44
N GLU A 387 8.70 1.68 26.09
CA GLU A 387 8.48 3.10 26.37
C GLU A 387 7.27 3.65 25.59
N MET A 388 7.19 3.33 24.30
CA MET A 388 6.04 3.68 23.44
C MET A 388 4.75 3.08 23.98
N GLY A 389 4.76 1.79 24.30
CA GLY A 389 3.60 1.10 24.86
C GLY A 389 3.10 1.74 26.16
N ARG A 390 4.00 2.16 27.05
CA ARG A 390 3.67 2.88 28.29
C ARG A 390 3.13 4.29 28.07
N THR A 391 3.51 4.93 26.98
CA THR A 391 3.02 6.28 26.64
C THR A 391 1.63 6.20 26.02
N LEU A 392 1.35 5.13 25.27
CA LEU A 392 0.10 4.90 24.56
C LEU A 392 -1.02 4.31 25.44
N CYS A 393 -0.67 3.52 26.46
CA CYS A 393 -1.60 2.83 27.35
C CYS A 393 -1.75 3.56 28.69
#